data_AF-A0A7W1TAS1-F1
#
_entry.id   AF-A0A7W1TAS1-F1
#
_cell.length_a   1.000
_cell.length_b   1.000
_cell.length_c   1.000
_cell.angle_alpha   90.00
_cell.angle_beta   90.00
_cell.angle_gamma   90.00
#
_symmetry.space_group_name_H-M   'P 1'
#
loop_
_entity.id
_entity.type
_entity.pdbx_description
1 polymer ?
#
loop_
_entity_poly.entity_id
_entity_poly.type
_entity_poly.pdbx_seq_one_letter_code
_entity_poly.pdbx_strand_id
1 'polypeptide(L)'
;MPPPSTPAAATQQAPTVAEATQLVVEGKRLMQASNSDPGISVAAAVAFSKALPYYEQSGESDTISELEADIFWCKKRMNLDDVKRFRAAKDGSATDAAALDKAEEVATRRVDANEADAYFARAQRFATDHPADQFAVAVRWFEVAQRFPGTPVAIKAQEQSLAAQGKAMQAQAAATQADQAKRRTLFARPAQPSSAAVAPPAPADQRAATAQVRKLFKEQFARTKPAQKRRLAVRLLKEAGQTADDAALRWALLGESLQLAADGGDLATLLAAADARATRYTGLDAKAIKKEWLAKLHAPVAAAALKLLDNPEDNDANTTVGKWFALDARRWDEALSMLAHVSDAVWKKPAEMELAVPAGPGQRLELADGWYDLGLKAKDQAKEALWEHALAWYREAAAGLTGLSATRVATRITEIEDFLPLVDVDWNALTARQWERLRAPAKTVSVQADHVPAGLTLAAGQKVRVVPHPTDTWSLAGFGIQATVDWKGYTQVGKQGDHYIGALIVYVGNATVAPGVIEGTGAVSFGAYHPAFVAAKAGEIRVKILPVEDEE
;
A
#
# COMPACT_ATOMS: atom_id res chain seq x y z
N MET A 1 -53.31 4.54 -63.81
CA MET A 1 -52.51 4.80 -62.59
C MET A 1 -52.03 3.45 -62.07
N PRO A 2 -50.72 3.22 -61.92
CA PRO A 2 -50.23 2.00 -61.28
C PRO A 2 -50.46 2.09 -59.75
N PRO A 3 -50.56 0.96 -59.04
CA PRO A 3 -50.71 0.96 -57.58
C PRO A 3 -49.39 1.37 -56.91
N PRO A 4 -49.43 1.97 -55.71
CA PRO A 4 -48.22 2.38 -55.01
C PRO A 4 -47.45 1.16 -54.50
N SER A 5 -46.14 1.17 -54.74
CA SER A 5 -45.17 0.18 -54.28
C SER A 5 -44.99 0.27 -52.76
N THR A 6 -45.09 -0.85 -52.06
CA THR A 6 -44.73 -0.97 -50.64
C THR A 6 -43.20 -0.87 -50.48
N PRO A 7 -42.65 -0.09 -49.51
CA PRO A 7 -41.21 -0.07 -49.27
C PRO A 7 -40.75 -1.35 -48.58
N ALA A 8 -39.66 -1.95 -49.07
CA ALA A 8 -38.99 -3.07 -48.43
C ALA A 8 -38.31 -2.63 -47.10
N ALA A 9 -38.50 -3.40 -46.03
CA ALA A 9 -37.85 -3.19 -44.75
C ALA A 9 -36.34 -3.46 -44.87
N ALA A 10 -35.51 -2.46 -44.54
CA ALA A 10 -34.06 -2.62 -44.46
C ALA A 10 -33.70 -3.45 -43.22
N THR A 11 -33.07 -4.60 -43.42
CA THR A 11 -32.51 -5.44 -42.35
C THR A 11 -31.27 -4.74 -41.75
N GLN A 12 -31.32 -4.35 -40.48
CA GLN A 12 -30.15 -3.79 -39.77
C GLN A 12 -29.06 -4.88 -39.60
N GLN A 13 -27.82 -4.56 -39.98
CA GLN A 13 -26.65 -5.43 -39.78
C GLN A 13 -26.28 -5.51 -38.29
N ALA A 14 -25.92 -6.70 -37.82
CA ALA A 14 -25.42 -6.92 -36.45
C ALA A 14 -24.08 -6.19 -36.23
N PRO A 15 -23.77 -5.75 -35.00
CA PRO A 15 -22.54 -5.02 -34.72
C PRO A 15 -21.30 -5.91 -34.89
N THR A 16 -20.17 -5.29 -35.18
CA THR A 16 -18.87 -5.95 -35.14
C THR A 16 -18.48 -6.35 -33.71
N VAL A 17 -17.51 -7.27 -33.56
CA VAL A 17 -17.00 -7.68 -32.24
C VAL A 17 -16.49 -6.50 -31.40
N ALA A 18 -15.83 -5.53 -32.04
CA ALA A 18 -15.29 -4.36 -31.37
C ALA A 18 -16.41 -3.45 -30.87
N GLU A 19 -17.44 -3.23 -31.68
CA GLU A 19 -18.63 -2.47 -31.30
C GLU A 19 -19.44 -3.17 -30.20
N ALA A 20 -19.66 -4.49 -30.32
CA ALA A 20 -20.34 -5.28 -29.30
C ALA A 20 -19.60 -5.22 -27.95
N THR A 21 -18.28 -5.39 -27.97
CA THR A 21 -17.45 -5.28 -26.76
C THR A 21 -17.54 -3.89 -26.13
N GLN A 22 -17.49 -2.82 -26.94
CA GLN A 22 -17.65 -1.45 -26.46
C GLN A 22 -19.04 -1.21 -25.88
N LEU A 23 -20.09 -1.74 -26.50
CA LEU A 23 -21.46 -1.65 -26.02
C LEU A 23 -21.64 -2.39 -24.69
N VAL A 24 -20.99 -3.54 -24.48
CA VAL A 24 -21.01 -4.25 -23.18
C VAL A 24 -20.30 -3.44 -22.10
N VAL A 25 -19.11 -2.89 -22.40
CA VAL A 25 -18.37 -2.04 -21.45
C VAL A 25 -19.20 -0.80 -21.07
N GLU A 26 -19.78 -0.13 -22.06
CA GLU A 26 -20.63 1.04 -21.84
C GLU A 26 -21.91 0.68 -21.07
N GLY A 27 -22.54 -0.44 -21.41
CA GLY A 27 -23.71 -0.97 -20.69
C GLY A 27 -23.39 -1.21 -19.21
N LYS A 28 -22.27 -1.87 -18.90
CA LYS A 28 -21.85 -2.12 -17.50
C LYS A 28 -21.61 -0.82 -16.74
N ARG A 29 -20.96 0.17 -17.38
CA ARG A 29 -20.73 1.51 -16.81
C ARG A 29 -22.04 2.23 -16.52
N LEU A 30 -22.98 2.24 -17.46
CA LEU A 30 -24.30 2.86 -17.31
C LEU A 30 -25.15 2.15 -16.26
N MET A 31 -25.10 0.81 -16.21
CA MET A 31 -25.82 0.02 -15.23
C MET A 31 -25.35 0.33 -13.80
N GLN A 32 -24.04 0.46 -13.58
CA GLN A 32 -23.49 0.90 -12.29
C GLN A 32 -23.94 2.34 -11.95
N ALA A 33 -23.88 3.26 -12.92
CA ALA A 33 -24.34 4.65 -12.71
C ALA A 33 -25.83 4.72 -12.34
N SER A 34 -26.65 3.78 -12.81
CA SER A 34 -28.08 3.77 -12.52
C SER A 34 -28.43 3.59 -11.03
N ASN A 35 -27.48 3.15 -10.21
CA ASN A 35 -27.64 3.06 -8.75
C ASN A 35 -27.89 4.43 -8.09
N SER A 36 -27.33 5.51 -8.67
CA SER A 36 -27.55 6.87 -8.19
C SER A 36 -28.65 7.61 -8.96
N ASP A 37 -28.90 7.19 -10.21
CA ASP A 37 -29.93 7.76 -11.09
C ASP A 37 -30.66 6.65 -11.86
N PRO A 38 -31.82 6.17 -11.36
CA PRO A 38 -32.58 5.10 -12.00
C PRO A 38 -32.94 5.35 -13.47
N GLY A 39 -33.00 6.61 -13.92
CA GLY A 39 -33.30 6.96 -15.30
C GLY A 39 -32.24 6.48 -16.31
N ILE A 40 -31.02 6.22 -15.84
CA ILE A 40 -29.91 5.71 -16.66
C ILE A 40 -30.12 4.24 -17.05
N SER A 41 -30.96 3.48 -16.35
CA SER A 41 -31.24 2.06 -16.68
C SER A 41 -31.76 1.86 -18.10
N VAL A 42 -32.43 2.86 -18.70
CA VAL A 42 -32.88 2.82 -20.10
C VAL A 42 -31.70 2.74 -21.06
N ALA A 43 -30.68 3.58 -20.86
CA ALA A 43 -29.50 3.63 -21.71
C ALA A 43 -28.65 2.36 -21.57
N ALA A 44 -28.54 1.82 -20.35
CA ALA A 44 -27.85 0.57 -20.09
C ALA A 44 -28.53 -0.61 -20.81
N ALA A 45 -29.86 -0.74 -20.67
CA ALA A 45 -30.63 -1.77 -21.36
C ALA A 45 -30.44 -1.69 -22.88
N VAL A 46 -30.49 -0.49 -23.45
CA VAL A 46 -30.25 -0.27 -24.89
C VAL A 46 -28.85 -0.70 -25.32
N ALA A 47 -27.81 -0.35 -24.55
CA ALA A 47 -26.44 -0.74 -24.88
C ALA A 47 -26.27 -2.27 -24.91
N PHE A 48 -26.76 -2.97 -23.88
CA PHE A 48 -26.73 -4.44 -23.85
C PHE A 48 -27.56 -5.07 -24.97
N SER A 49 -28.77 -4.56 -25.22
CA SER A 49 -29.63 -5.08 -26.29
C SER A 49 -29.07 -4.83 -27.70
N LYS A 50 -28.25 -3.79 -27.90
CA LYS A 50 -27.51 -3.60 -29.16
C LYS A 50 -26.34 -4.56 -29.29
N ALA A 51 -25.69 -4.95 -28.19
CA ALA A 51 -24.58 -5.91 -28.21
C ALA A 51 -25.05 -7.36 -28.42
N LEU A 52 -26.22 -7.70 -27.88
CA LEU A 52 -26.76 -9.07 -27.83
C LEU A 52 -26.78 -9.82 -29.18
N PRO A 53 -27.18 -9.21 -30.33
CA PRO A 53 -27.24 -9.92 -31.62
C PRO A 53 -25.89 -10.49 -32.09
N TYR A 54 -24.76 -9.84 -31.76
CA TYR A 54 -23.44 -10.38 -32.09
C TYR A 54 -23.18 -11.68 -31.33
N TYR A 55 -23.46 -11.67 -30.02
CA TYR A 55 -23.23 -12.83 -29.17
C TYR A 55 -24.18 -13.98 -29.51
N GLU A 56 -25.45 -13.68 -29.84
CA GLU A 56 -26.42 -14.64 -30.38
C GLU A 56 -25.90 -15.32 -31.67
N GLN A 57 -25.29 -14.56 -32.59
CA GLN A 57 -24.71 -15.11 -33.83
C GLN A 57 -23.42 -15.92 -33.59
N SER A 58 -22.60 -15.50 -32.63
CA SER A 58 -21.34 -16.17 -32.28
C SER A 58 -21.53 -17.48 -31.50
N GLY A 59 -22.69 -17.67 -30.86
CA GLY A 59 -22.98 -18.83 -30.03
C GLY A 59 -22.36 -18.79 -28.62
N GLU A 60 -21.94 -17.63 -28.13
CA GLU A 60 -21.37 -17.45 -26.79
C GLU A 60 -22.47 -17.53 -25.68
N SER A 61 -22.91 -18.73 -25.35
CA SER A 61 -24.04 -18.99 -24.42
C SER A 61 -23.91 -18.35 -23.05
N ASP A 62 -22.70 -18.29 -22.50
CA ASP A 62 -22.41 -17.69 -21.19
C ASP A 62 -22.59 -16.17 -21.26
N THR A 63 -21.98 -15.52 -22.27
CA THR A 63 -22.13 -14.08 -22.53
C THR A 63 -23.59 -13.70 -22.81
N ILE A 64 -24.32 -14.50 -23.59
CA ILE A 64 -25.76 -14.29 -23.85
C ILE A 64 -26.53 -14.29 -22.53
N SER A 65 -26.33 -15.32 -21.69
CA SER A 65 -26.99 -15.44 -20.39
C SER A 65 -26.70 -14.25 -19.47
N GLU A 66 -25.46 -13.76 -19.49
CA GLU A 66 -25.05 -12.59 -18.73
C GLU A 66 -25.75 -11.32 -19.18
N LEU A 67 -25.75 -11.05 -20.49
CA LEU A 67 -26.40 -9.88 -21.07
C LEU A 67 -27.91 -9.91 -20.84
N GLU A 68 -28.54 -11.08 -20.93
CA GLU A 68 -29.97 -11.23 -20.65
C GLU A 68 -30.32 -10.90 -19.20
N ALA A 69 -29.49 -11.35 -18.25
CA ALA A 69 -29.64 -11.01 -16.85
C ALA A 69 -29.43 -9.50 -16.58
N ASP A 70 -28.44 -8.88 -17.25
CA ASP A 70 -28.17 -7.44 -17.14
C ASP A 70 -29.33 -6.60 -17.73
N ILE A 71 -29.86 -7.01 -18.89
CA ILE A 71 -31.06 -6.42 -19.51
C ILE A 71 -32.26 -6.57 -18.58
N PHE A 72 -32.49 -7.77 -18.03
CA PHE A 72 -33.59 -8.05 -17.12
C PHE A 72 -33.54 -7.14 -15.89
N TRP A 73 -32.36 -7.01 -15.27
CA TRP A 73 -32.14 -6.10 -14.14
C TRP A 73 -32.46 -4.65 -14.49
N CYS A 74 -31.94 -4.14 -15.61
CA CYS A 74 -32.21 -2.78 -16.07
C CYS A 74 -33.72 -2.56 -16.27
N LYS A 75 -34.39 -3.52 -16.91
CA LYS A 75 -35.84 -3.46 -17.18
C LYS A 75 -36.69 -3.44 -15.92
N LYS A 76 -36.32 -4.18 -14.88
CA LYS A 76 -37.04 -4.17 -13.59
C LYS A 76 -36.93 -2.85 -12.83
N ARG A 77 -35.98 -1.99 -13.21
CA ARG A 77 -35.74 -0.68 -12.57
C ARG A 77 -36.23 0.51 -13.39
N MET A 78 -36.66 0.28 -14.63
CA MET A 78 -37.17 1.33 -15.52
C MET A 78 -38.61 1.71 -15.17
N ASN A 79 -38.93 3.00 -15.27
CA ASN A 79 -40.31 3.48 -15.30
C ASN A 79 -40.68 4.06 -16.68
N LEU A 80 -41.98 4.24 -16.91
CA LEU A 80 -42.52 4.68 -18.20
C LEU A 80 -42.01 6.07 -18.62
N ASP A 81 -41.80 6.97 -17.66
CA ASP A 81 -41.42 8.34 -17.95
C ASP A 81 -39.94 8.44 -18.38
N ASP A 82 -39.07 7.62 -17.79
CA ASP A 82 -37.66 7.54 -18.23
C ASP A 82 -37.54 7.00 -19.65
N VAL A 83 -38.37 6.03 -20.03
CA VAL A 83 -38.43 5.53 -21.41
C VAL A 83 -38.88 6.62 -22.38
N LYS A 84 -39.91 7.40 -22.01
CA LYS A 84 -40.38 8.54 -22.83
C LYS A 84 -39.29 9.61 -22.98
N ARG A 85 -38.61 9.97 -21.88
CA ARG A 85 -37.50 10.94 -21.90
C ARG A 85 -36.36 10.49 -22.79
N PHE A 86 -35.95 9.23 -22.66
CA PHE A 86 -34.88 8.66 -23.49
C PHE A 86 -35.24 8.71 -24.98
N ARG A 87 -36.47 8.33 -25.34
CA ARG A 87 -36.97 8.38 -26.72
C ARG A 87 -37.00 9.81 -27.27
N ALA A 88 -37.39 10.79 -26.45
CA ALA A 88 -37.40 12.21 -26.83
C ALA A 88 -35.99 12.79 -27.02
N ALA A 89 -35.01 12.37 -26.21
CA ALA A 89 -33.64 12.88 -26.26
C ALA A 89 -32.79 12.30 -27.40
N LYS A 90 -33.15 11.13 -27.95
CA LYS A 90 -32.39 10.40 -28.98
C LYS A 90 -32.96 10.52 -30.40
N ASP A 91 -33.87 11.48 -30.61
CA ASP A 91 -34.50 11.81 -31.90
C ASP A 91 -35.01 10.58 -32.67
N GLY A 92 -35.56 9.58 -31.96
CA GLY A 92 -36.21 8.43 -32.58
C GLY A 92 -35.31 7.51 -33.40
N SER A 93 -34.02 7.38 -33.08
CA SER A 93 -33.13 6.43 -33.76
C SER A 93 -33.75 5.02 -33.81
N ALA A 94 -33.96 4.49 -35.02
CA ALA A 94 -34.61 3.18 -35.21
C ALA A 94 -33.84 2.04 -34.49
N THR A 95 -32.52 2.20 -34.30
CA THR A 95 -31.68 1.25 -33.56
C THR A 95 -31.97 1.25 -32.06
N ASP A 96 -32.32 2.40 -31.47
CA ASP A 96 -32.65 2.50 -30.04
C ASP A 96 -34.05 1.95 -29.77
N ALA A 97 -35.00 2.17 -30.70
CA ALA A 97 -36.33 1.57 -30.63
C ALA A 97 -36.24 0.04 -30.67
N ALA A 98 -35.52 -0.52 -31.64
CA ALA A 98 -35.30 -1.97 -31.76
C ALA A 98 -34.60 -2.56 -30.52
N ALA A 99 -33.62 -1.84 -29.96
CA ALA A 99 -32.95 -2.26 -28.73
C ALA A 99 -33.89 -2.28 -27.51
N LEU A 100 -34.81 -1.30 -27.39
CA LEU A 100 -35.82 -1.29 -26.32
C LEU A 100 -36.83 -2.43 -26.47
N ASP A 101 -37.23 -2.75 -27.71
CA ASP A 101 -38.14 -3.87 -27.99
C ASP A 101 -37.47 -5.20 -27.65
N LYS A 102 -36.19 -5.37 -28.00
CA LYS A 102 -35.38 -6.55 -27.60
C LYS A 102 -35.23 -6.63 -26.07
N ALA A 103 -35.05 -5.50 -25.39
CA ALA A 103 -35.01 -5.48 -23.93
C ALA A 103 -36.33 -5.95 -23.29
N GLU A 104 -37.47 -5.54 -23.86
CA GLU A 104 -38.81 -6.01 -23.44
C GLU A 104 -38.98 -7.52 -23.67
N GLU A 105 -38.56 -8.02 -24.83
CA GLU A 105 -38.58 -9.46 -25.16
C GLU A 105 -37.83 -10.29 -24.10
N VAL A 106 -36.60 -9.90 -23.77
CA VAL A 106 -35.77 -10.57 -22.76
C VAL A 106 -36.42 -10.54 -21.37
N ALA A 107 -36.98 -9.40 -20.99
CA ALA A 107 -37.57 -9.20 -19.66
C ALA A 107 -38.91 -9.93 -19.46
N THR A 108 -39.68 -10.11 -20.54
CA THR A 108 -41.00 -10.76 -20.51
C THR A 108 -40.96 -12.24 -20.90
N ARG A 109 -39.81 -12.74 -21.37
CA ARG A 109 -39.61 -14.15 -21.70
C ARG A 109 -40.03 -15.03 -20.53
N ARG A 110 -41.02 -15.90 -20.78
CA ARG A 110 -41.43 -16.94 -19.83
C ARG A 110 -40.41 -18.07 -19.86
N VAL A 111 -40.03 -18.52 -18.67
CA VAL A 111 -39.09 -19.62 -18.45
C VAL A 111 -39.85 -20.70 -17.68
N ASP A 112 -39.67 -21.97 -18.05
CA ASP A 112 -40.38 -23.06 -17.37
C ASP A 112 -39.86 -23.20 -15.94
N ALA A 113 -40.75 -23.51 -15.00
CA ALA A 113 -40.39 -23.67 -13.59
C ALA A 113 -39.36 -24.79 -13.37
N ASN A 114 -39.28 -25.77 -14.27
CA ASN A 114 -38.27 -26.83 -14.23
C ASN A 114 -36.84 -26.34 -14.51
N GLU A 115 -36.65 -25.13 -15.02
CA GLU A 115 -35.33 -24.54 -15.29
C GLU A 115 -34.75 -23.81 -14.05
N ALA A 116 -35.50 -23.70 -12.95
CA ALA A 116 -35.11 -22.95 -11.76
C ALA A 116 -33.75 -23.39 -11.19
N ASP A 117 -33.51 -24.69 -11.10
CA ASP A 117 -32.25 -25.24 -10.59
C ASP A 117 -31.07 -24.95 -11.52
N ALA A 118 -31.29 -24.94 -12.84
CA ALA A 118 -30.26 -24.62 -13.82
C ALA A 118 -29.86 -23.13 -13.75
N TYR A 119 -30.84 -22.23 -13.61
CA TYR A 119 -30.60 -20.80 -13.40
C TYR A 119 -29.87 -20.53 -12.08
N PHE A 120 -30.26 -21.23 -11.02
CA PHE A 120 -29.58 -21.14 -9.73
C PHE A 120 -28.13 -21.61 -9.80
N ALA A 121 -27.87 -22.75 -10.44
CA ALA A 121 -26.53 -23.27 -10.64
C ALA A 121 -25.65 -22.31 -11.46
N ARG A 122 -26.23 -21.66 -12.48
CA ARG A 122 -25.55 -20.64 -13.28
C ARG A 122 -25.17 -19.41 -12.44
N ALA A 123 -26.11 -18.89 -11.64
CA ALA A 123 -25.84 -17.76 -10.74
C ALA A 123 -24.79 -18.11 -9.68
N GLN A 124 -24.80 -19.34 -9.16
CA GLN A 124 -23.80 -19.82 -8.22
C GLN A 124 -22.41 -19.95 -8.84
N ARG A 125 -22.32 -20.49 -10.06
CA ARG A 125 -21.06 -20.58 -10.81
C ARG A 125 -20.50 -19.17 -11.05
N PHE A 126 -21.33 -18.25 -11.54
CA PHE A 126 -20.92 -16.86 -11.74
C PHE A 126 -20.42 -16.21 -10.43
N ALA A 127 -21.11 -16.42 -9.30
CA ALA A 127 -20.66 -15.91 -8.01
C ALA A 127 -19.31 -16.47 -7.55
N THR A 128 -19.01 -17.71 -7.94
CA THR A 128 -17.73 -18.38 -7.63
C THR A 128 -16.61 -17.85 -8.52
N ASP A 129 -16.90 -17.62 -9.80
CA ASP A 129 -15.93 -17.17 -10.79
C ASP A 129 -15.64 -15.66 -10.68
N HIS A 130 -16.57 -14.88 -10.11
CA HIS A 130 -16.48 -13.41 -10.01
C HIS A 130 -16.64 -12.88 -8.57
N PRO A 131 -15.82 -13.31 -7.59
CA PRO A 131 -15.99 -12.94 -6.18
C PRO A 131 -15.78 -11.44 -5.91
N ALA A 132 -15.10 -10.71 -6.79
CA ALA A 132 -14.88 -9.28 -6.67
C ALA A 132 -16.03 -8.42 -7.24
N ASP A 133 -16.84 -8.95 -8.16
CA ASP A 133 -17.92 -8.20 -8.82
C ASP A 133 -19.27 -8.45 -8.14
N GLN A 134 -19.36 -8.02 -6.88
CA GLN A 134 -20.56 -8.23 -6.04
C GLN A 134 -21.82 -7.62 -6.65
N PHE A 135 -21.68 -6.60 -7.50
CA PHE A 135 -22.81 -6.02 -8.21
C PHE A 135 -23.33 -6.94 -9.33
N ALA A 136 -22.46 -7.45 -10.20
CA ALA A 136 -22.89 -8.42 -11.22
C ALA A 136 -23.42 -9.72 -10.58
N VAL A 137 -22.80 -10.18 -9.48
CA VAL A 137 -23.31 -11.33 -8.71
C VAL A 137 -24.72 -11.09 -8.19
N ALA A 138 -25.00 -9.90 -7.65
CA ALA A 138 -26.33 -9.53 -7.21
C ALA A 138 -27.36 -9.58 -8.34
N VAL A 139 -26.99 -9.14 -9.55
CA VAL A 139 -27.85 -9.16 -10.74
C VAL A 139 -28.22 -10.60 -11.12
N ARG A 140 -27.27 -11.54 -11.13
CA ARG A 140 -27.54 -12.95 -11.47
C ARG A 140 -28.51 -13.58 -10.48
N TRP A 141 -28.29 -13.37 -9.18
CA TRP A 141 -29.20 -13.87 -8.16
C TRP A 141 -30.59 -13.23 -8.22
N PHE A 142 -30.66 -11.93 -8.54
CA PHE A 142 -31.92 -11.23 -8.69
C PHE A 142 -32.76 -11.78 -9.85
N GLU A 143 -32.14 -12.12 -10.97
CA GLU A 143 -32.83 -12.74 -12.10
C GLU A 143 -33.54 -14.04 -11.67
N VAL A 144 -32.82 -14.93 -10.98
CA VAL A 144 -33.40 -16.20 -10.48
C VAL A 144 -34.57 -15.93 -9.53
N ALA A 145 -34.40 -14.99 -8.59
CA ALA A 145 -35.44 -14.64 -7.63
C ALA A 145 -36.74 -14.15 -8.30
N GLN A 146 -36.61 -13.39 -9.39
CA GLN A 146 -37.74 -12.75 -10.07
C GLN A 146 -38.36 -13.63 -11.17
N ARG A 147 -37.59 -14.54 -11.78
CA ARG A 147 -38.12 -15.45 -12.80
C ARG A 147 -38.89 -16.63 -12.22
N PHE A 148 -38.58 -17.04 -10.98
CA PHE A 148 -39.19 -18.22 -10.34
C PHE A 148 -39.94 -17.89 -9.03
N PRO A 149 -40.82 -16.88 -9.02
CA PRO A 149 -41.43 -16.38 -7.79
C PRO A 149 -42.18 -17.48 -7.02
N GLY A 150 -42.05 -17.49 -5.70
CA GLY A 150 -42.72 -18.45 -4.81
C GLY A 150 -42.03 -19.81 -4.68
N THR A 151 -40.95 -20.07 -5.41
CA THR A 151 -40.16 -21.31 -5.25
C THR A 151 -39.13 -21.17 -4.10
N PRO A 152 -38.72 -22.28 -3.45
CA PRO A 152 -37.62 -22.26 -2.47
C PRO A 152 -36.31 -21.74 -3.06
N VAL A 153 -36.07 -22.02 -4.35
CA VAL A 153 -34.91 -21.55 -5.11
C VAL A 153 -34.90 -20.02 -5.21
N ALA A 154 -36.05 -19.41 -5.53
CA ALA A 154 -36.16 -17.95 -5.62
C ALA A 154 -35.97 -17.25 -4.28
N ILE A 155 -36.44 -17.83 -3.17
CA ILE A 155 -36.22 -17.28 -1.82
C ILE A 155 -34.72 -17.23 -1.51
N LYS A 156 -34.02 -18.35 -1.72
CA LYS A 156 -32.55 -18.42 -1.53
C LYS A 156 -31.82 -17.43 -2.44
N ALA A 157 -32.22 -17.35 -3.71
CA ALA A 157 -31.61 -16.41 -4.65
C ALA A 157 -31.85 -14.94 -4.23
N GLN A 158 -33.02 -14.62 -3.69
CA GLN A 158 -33.32 -13.28 -3.17
C GLN A 158 -32.40 -12.91 -1.99
N GLU A 159 -32.17 -13.83 -1.06
CA GLU A 159 -31.24 -13.63 0.06
C GLU A 159 -29.81 -13.40 -0.43
N GLN A 160 -29.33 -14.22 -1.38
CA GLN A 160 -28.01 -14.07 -1.99
C GLN A 160 -27.87 -12.75 -2.74
N SER A 161 -28.91 -12.32 -3.47
CA SER A 161 -28.91 -11.02 -4.15
C SER A 161 -28.78 -9.87 -3.15
N LEU A 162 -29.58 -9.86 -2.08
CA LEU A 162 -29.52 -8.81 -1.05
C LEU A 162 -28.16 -8.78 -0.33
N ALA A 163 -27.59 -9.94 -0.01
CA ALA A 163 -26.26 -10.02 0.58
C ALA A 163 -25.17 -9.45 -0.35
N ALA A 164 -25.22 -9.80 -1.63
CA ALA A 164 -24.29 -9.28 -2.65
C ALA A 164 -24.46 -7.77 -2.88
N GLN A 165 -25.70 -7.26 -2.88
CA GLN A 165 -25.98 -5.82 -2.94
C GLN A 165 -25.41 -5.07 -1.73
N GLY A 166 -25.57 -5.62 -0.52
CA GLY A 166 -24.99 -5.06 0.71
C GLY A 166 -23.46 -4.97 0.62
N LYS A 167 -22.80 -6.03 0.14
CA LYS A 167 -21.34 -6.03 -0.08
C LYS A 167 -20.91 -5.03 -1.16
N ALA A 168 -21.65 -4.92 -2.27
CA ALA A 168 -21.37 -3.96 -3.33
C ALA A 168 -21.49 -2.50 -2.84
N MET A 169 -22.53 -2.18 -2.06
CA MET A 169 -22.73 -0.85 -1.48
C MET A 169 -21.62 -0.50 -0.48
N GLN A 170 -21.23 -1.45 0.39
CA GLN A 170 -20.11 -1.27 1.32
C GLN A 170 -18.80 -1.03 0.57
N ALA A 171 -18.52 -1.80 -0.48
CA ALA A 171 -17.33 -1.63 -1.30
C ALA A 171 -17.31 -0.25 -1.99
N GLN A 172 -18.44 0.21 -2.54
CA GLN A 172 -18.54 1.53 -3.18
C GLN A 172 -18.39 2.68 -2.16
N ALA A 173 -18.99 2.56 -0.97
CA ALA A 173 -18.84 3.53 0.10
C ALA A 173 -17.39 3.59 0.59
N ALA A 174 -16.74 2.44 0.77
CA ALA A 174 -15.34 2.35 1.14
C ALA A 174 -14.42 2.95 0.07
N ALA A 175 -14.69 2.68 -1.22
CA ALA A 175 -13.95 3.28 -2.33
C ALA A 175 -14.12 4.81 -2.40
N THR A 176 -15.34 5.31 -2.18
CA THR A 176 -15.62 6.76 -2.17
C THR A 176 -14.96 7.46 -0.98
N GLN A 177 -15.03 6.85 0.21
CA GLN A 177 -14.36 7.36 1.40
C GLN A 177 -12.84 7.31 1.25
N ALA A 178 -12.32 6.23 0.67
CA ALA A 178 -10.93 6.13 0.30
C ALA A 178 -10.58 7.29 -0.63
N ASP A 179 -11.22 7.45 -1.79
CA ASP A 179 -10.99 8.55 -2.75
C ASP A 179 -11.07 9.95 -2.11
N GLN A 180 -12.02 10.18 -1.22
CA GLN A 180 -12.09 11.43 -0.46
C GLN A 180 -10.92 11.59 0.51
N ALA A 181 -10.46 10.52 1.15
CA ALA A 181 -9.26 10.53 1.98
C ALA A 181 -7.98 10.73 1.13
N LYS A 182 -7.89 10.12 -0.07
CA LYS A 182 -6.81 10.34 -1.06
C LYS A 182 -6.70 11.82 -1.45
N ARG A 183 -7.84 12.53 -1.43
CA ARG A 183 -7.95 13.96 -1.73
C ARG A 183 -7.79 14.87 -0.52
N ARG A 184 -7.47 14.36 0.67
CA ARG A 184 -7.35 15.20 1.89
C ARG A 184 -5.91 15.24 2.37
N THR A 185 -5.29 16.41 2.24
CA THR A 185 -3.94 16.66 2.75
C THR A 185 -3.96 16.92 4.27
N LEU A 186 -2.80 16.84 4.91
CA LEU A 186 -2.60 17.25 6.32
C LEU A 186 -2.98 18.71 6.60
N PHE A 187 -3.13 19.53 5.56
CA PHE A 187 -3.47 20.95 5.65
C PHE A 187 -4.98 21.20 5.54
N ALA A 188 -5.75 20.23 5.02
CA ALA A 188 -7.21 20.32 4.88
C ALA A 188 -8.00 19.89 6.13
N ARG A 189 -7.35 19.28 7.13
CA ARG A 189 -8.00 18.82 8.38
C ARG A 189 -7.32 19.44 9.62
N PRO A 190 -7.85 20.54 10.17
CA PRO A 190 -7.33 21.07 11.42
C PRO A 190 -7.56 20.05 12.55
N ALA A 191 -6.57 19.87 13.43
CA ALA A 191 -6.76 19.08 14.64
C ALA A 191 -7.82 19.73 15.53
N GLN A 192 -8.69 18.90 16.10
CA GLN A 192 -9.72 19.32 17.04
C GLN A 192 -9.38 18.86 18.45
N PRO A 193 -9.77 19.63 19.48
CA PRO A 193 -9.57 19.23 20.86
C PRO A 193 -10.29 17.90 21.14
N SER A 194 -9.59 16.99 21.80
CA SER A 194 -10.17 15.75 22.31
C SER A 194 -11.16 16.05 23.44
N SER A 195 -12.14 15.17 23.65
CA SER A 195 -13.00 15.23 24.85
C SER A 195 -12.22 15.15 26.17
N ALA A 196 -11.01 14.59 26.15
CA ALA A 196 -10.09 14.52 27.28
C ALA A 196 -9.09 15.70 27.31
N ALA A 197 -9.28 16.74 26.51
CA ALA A 197 -8.40 17.90 26.51
C ALA A 197 -8.52 18.66 27.84
N VAL A 198 -7.37 19.14 28.34
CA VAL A 198 -7.27 19.88 29.61
C VAL A 198 -6.94 21.35 29.37
N ALA A 199 -7.13 22.20 30.37
CA ALA A 199 -6.65 23.58 30.27
C ALA A 199 -5.10 23.61 30.15
N PRO A 200 -4.53 24.55 29.38
CA PRO A 200 -3.09 24.79 29.39
C PRO A 200 -2.56 24.96 30.83
N PRO A 201 -1.42 24.33 31.19
CA PRO A 201 -0.82 24.48 32.52
C PRO A 201 -0.48 25.95 32.83
N ALA A 202 -0.39 26.32 34.11
CA ALA A 202 -0.02 27.69 34.47
C ALA A 202 1.43 28.02 34.01
N PRO A 203 1.76 29.28 33.68
CA PRO A 203 3.09 29.64 33.18
C PRO A 203 4.27 29.25 34.09
N ALA A 204 4.06 29.17 35.41
CA ALA A 204 5.07 28.68 36.34
C ALA A 204 5.37 27.19 36.13
N ASP A 205 4.31 26.37 36.01
CA ASP A 205 4.41 24.93 35.79
C ASP A 205 5.02 24.61 34.43
N GLN A 206 4.65 25.38 33.39
CA GLN A 206 5.26 25.27 32.07
C GLN A 206 6.79 25.45 32.15
N ARG A 207 7.27 26.48 32.85
CA ARG A 207 8.71 26.75 33.01
C ARG A 207 9.42 25.65 33.80
N ALA A 208 8.81 25.17 34.88
CA ALA A 208 9.36 24.10 35.69
C ALA A 208 9.48 22.79 34.89
N ALA A 209 8.42 22.41 34.17
CA ALA A 209 8.42 21.22 33.32
C ALA A 209 9.41 21.34 32.15
N THR A 210 9.53 22.51 31.52
CA THR A 210 10.56 22.75 30.49
C THR A 210 11.97 22.58 31.04
N ALA A 211 12.26 23.10 32.23
CA ALA A 211 13.56 22.90 32.87
C ALA A 211 13.83 21.41 33.16
N GLN A 212 12.80 20.66 33.58
CA GLN A 212 12.89 19.21 33.79
C GLN A 212 13.20 18.46 32.49
N VAL A 213 12.51 18.76 31.39
CA VAL A 213 12.78 18.16 30.06
C VAL A 213 14.21 18.44 29.62
N ARG A 214 14.65 19.70 29.71
CA ARG A 214 16.03 20.08 29.33
C ARG A 214 17.09 19.41 30.20
N LYS A 215 16.81 19.20 31.48
CA LYS A 215 17.68 18.45 32.38
C LYS A 215 17.77 16.98 31.99
N LEU A 216 16.63 16.34 31.67
CA LEU A 216 16.56 14.92 31.29
C LEU A 216 17.29 14.63 29.98
N PHE A 217 17.18 15.52 28.99
CA PHE A 217 17.78 15.35 27.66
C PHE A 217 19.01 16.24 27.45
N LYS A 218 19.74 16.57 28.52
CA LYS A 218 20.84 17.57 28.50
C LYS A 218 21.88 17.28 27.41
N GLU A 219 22.28 16.02 27.26
CA GLU A 219 23.28 15.61 26.27
C GLU A 219 22.80 15.78 24.83
N GLN A 220 21.52 15.50 24.58
CA GLN A 220 20.92 15.63 23.26
C GLN A 220 20.69 17.11 22.92
N PHE A 221 20.32 17.95 23.90
CA PHE A 221 20.20 19.40 23.71
C PHE A 221 21.54 20.10 23.44
N ALA A 222 22.66 19.52 23.88
CA ALA A 222 23.99 20.04 23.57
C ALA A 222 24.39 19.84 22.10
N ARG A 223 23.68 18.98 21.36
CA ARG A 223 23.93 18.68 19.95
C ARG A 223 23.34 19.78 19.05
N THR A 224 24.16 20.33 18.16
CA THR A 224 23.79 21.52 17.38
C THR A 224 23.45 21.24 15.91
N LYS A 225 23.79 20.05 15.37
CA LYS A 225 23.55 19.74 13.96
C LYS A 225 22.04 19.61 13.69
N PRO A 226 21.52 20.11 12.55
CA PRO A 226 20.10 20.01 12.21
C PRO A 226 19.54 18.61 12.35
N ALA A 227 20.20 17.58 11.79
CA ALA A 227 19.76 16.18 11.90
C ALA A 227 19.61 15.70 13.35
N GLN A 228 20.52 16.12 14.25
CA GLN A 228 20.46 15.77 15.67
C GLN A 228 19.27 16.45 16.37
N LYS A 229 18.97 17.71 16.01
CA LYS A 229 17.77 18.40 16.49
C LYS A 229 16.49 17.70 16.02
N ARG A 230 16.40 17.29 14.75
CA ARG A 230 15.23 16.53 14.23
C ARG A 230 15.00 15.24 15.01
N ARG A 231 16.05 14.45 15.23
CA ARG A 231 15.96 13.19 16.00
C ARG A 231 15.46 13.43 17.43
N LEU A 232 15.96 14.48 18.11
CA LEU A 232 15.45 14.82 19.44
C LEU A 232 13.99 15.29 19.37
N ALA A 233 13.61 16.11 18.38
CA ALA A 233 12.23 16.57 18.20
C ALA A 233 11.24 15.41 18.06
N VAL A 234 11.56 14.41 17.23
CA VAL A 234 10.78 13.18 17.06
C VAL A 234 10.67 12.41 18.36
N ARG A 235 11.78 12.26 19.09
CA ARG A 235 11.79 11.58 20.40
C ARG A 235 10.88 12.28 21.40
N LEU A 236 10.99 13.60 21.55
CA LEU A 236 10.16 14.37 22.49
C LEU A 236 8.67 14.30 22.13
N LEU A 237 8.33 14.30 20.84
CA LEU A 237 6.94 14.11 20.39
C LEU A 237 6.40 12.72 20.80
N LYS A 238 7.22 11.67 20.63
CA LYS A 238 6.85 10.31 21.05
C LYS A 238 6.64 10.22 22.56
N GLU A 239 7.56 10.75 23.36
CA GLU A 239 7.46 10.79 24.82
C GLU A 239 6.22 11.59 25.27
N ALA A 240 5.91 12.70 24.59
CA ALA A 240 4.69 13.47 24.88
C ALA A 240 3.42 12.66 24.66
N GLY A 241 3.39 11.81 23.63
CA GLY A 241 2.28 10.88 23.36
C GLY A 241 2.12 9.81 24.43
N GLN A 242 3.21 9.41 25.08
CA GLN A 242 3.24 8.42 26.16
C GLN A 242 3.00 9.02 27.56
N THR A 243 3.16 10.33 27.71
CA THR A 243 2.93 11.06 28.96
C THR A 243 1.44 11.36 29.12
N ALA A 244 0.69 10.48 29.77
CA ALA A 244 -0.76 10.62 29.98
C ALA A 244 -1.11 11.54 31.16
N ASP A 245 -0.48 11.30 32.31
CA ASP A 245 -0.93 11.81 33.62
C ASP A 245 -0.27 13.13 34.06
N ASP A 246 0.73 13.61 33.32
CA ASP A 246 1.40 14.88 33.60
C ASP A 246 1.18 15.88 32.44
N ALA A 247 0.19 16.75 32.63
CA ALA A 247 -0.14 17.79 31.66
C ALA A 247 0.99 18.84 31.52
N ALA A 248 1.72 19.17 32.59
CA ALA A 248 2.80 20.14 32.51
C ALA A 248 4.00 19.59 31.75
N LEU A 249 4.40 18.34 32.04
CA LEU A 249 5.48 17.66 31.33
C LEU A 249 5.16 17.45 29.85
N ARG A 250 3.94 16.97 29.53
CA ARG A 250 3.51 16.82 28.14
C ARG A 250 3.51 18.15 27.38
N TRP A 251 3.07 19.24 28.02
CA TRP A 251 3.14 20.57 27.43
C TRP A 251 4.59 20.98 27.10
N ALA A 252 5.51 20.78 28.05
CA ALA A 252 6.92 21.08 27.87
C ALA A 252 7.56 20.24 26.75
N LEU A 253 7.29 18.93 26.70
CA LEU A 253 7.78 18.03 25.65
C LEU A 253 7.32 18.47 24.26
N LEU A 254 6.04 18.82 24.09
CA LEU A 254 5.52 19.34 22.82
C LEU A 254 6.12 20.69 22.44
N GLY A 255 6.32 21.58 23.41
CA GLY A 255 6.95 22.89 23.19
C GLY A 255 8.41 22.78 22.73
N GLU A 256 9.21 21.93 23.39
CA GLU A 256 10.60 21.68 22.99
C GLU A 256 10.69 20.91 21.66
N SER A 257 9.76 19.98 21.40
CA SER A 257 9.66 19.30 20.10
C SER A 257 9.40 20.31 18.96
N LEU A 258 8.46 21.24 19.13
CA LEU A 258 8.18 22.31 18.17
C LEU A 258 9.42 23.17 17.90
N GLN A 259 10.15 23.58 18.94
CA GLN A 259 11.35 24.40 18.79
C GLN A 259 12.46 23.67 18.04
N LEU A 260 12.76 22.43 18.43
CA LEU A 260 13.80 21.62 17.79
C LEU A 260 13.43 21.26 16.34
N ALA A 261 12.15 21.01 16.07
CA ALA A 261 11.66 20.77 14.72
C ALA A 261 11.80 22.02 13.84
N ALA A 262 11.43 23.20 14.35
CA ALA A 262 11.58 24.47 13.64
C ALA A 262 13.06 24.77 13.34
N ASP A 263 13.93 24.66 14.35
CA ASP A 263 15.37 24.85 14.23
C ASP A 263 16.05 23.84 13.29
N GLY A 264 15.56 22.59 13.31
CA GLY A 264 16.08 21.49 12.52
C GLY A 264 15.57 21.49 11.08
N GLY A 265 14.53 22.25 10.77
CA GLY A 265 13.87 22.21 9.46
C GLY A 265 13.00 20.96 9.25
N ASP A 266 12.42 20.40 10.32
CA ASP A 266 11.53 19.23 10.27
C ASP A 266 10.05 19.67 10.30
N LEU A 267 9.51 19.91 9.10
CA LEU A 267 8.11 20.27 8.91
C LEU A 267 7.16 19.22 9.50
N ALA A 268 7.49 17.94 9.34
CA ALA A 268 6.60 16.84 9.64
C ALA A 268 6.36 16.70 11.14
N THR A 269 7.44 16.72 11.92
CA THR A 269 7.37 16.71 13.39
C THR A 269 6.74 18.00 13.93
N LEU A 270 7.04 19.15 13.31
CA LEU A 270 6.45 20.44 13.69
C LEU A 270 4.91 20.42 13.57
N LEU A 271 4.38 19.98 12.43
CA LEU A 271 2.92 19.89 12.22
C LEU A 271 2.27 18.92 13.22
N ALA A 272 2.88 17.77 13.44
CA ALA A 272 2.38 16.76 14.36
C ALA A 272 2.39 17.25 15.82
N ALA A 273 3.44 17.93 16.27
CA ALA A 273 3.52 18.50 17.61
C ALA A 273 2.52 19.64 17.81
N ALA A 274 2.27 20.46 16.78
CA ALA A 274 1.25 21.51 16.80
C ALA A 274 -0.16 20.92 16.94
N ASP A 275 -0.47 19.88 16.14
CA ASP A 275 -1.76 19.17 16.21
C ASP A 275 -1.94 18.47 17.56
N ALA A 276 -0.91 17.82 18.08
CA ALA A 276 -0.95 17.19 19.39
C ALA A 276 -1.25 18.21 20.50
N ARG A 277 -0.67 19.42 20.41
CA ARG A 277 -0.92 20.49 21.37
C ARG A 277 -2.37 20.98 21.30
N ALA A 278 -2.89 21.25 20.10
CA ALA A 278 -4.29 21.65 19.93
C ALA A 278 -5.30 20.55 20.30
N THR A 279 -4.92 19.29 20.14
CA THR A 279 -5.77 18.13 20.51
C THR A 279 -5.83 17.93 22.02
N ARG A 280 -4.72 18.14 22.73
CA ARG A 280 -4.59 17.83 24.17
C ARG A 280 -4.96 18.99 25.09
N TYR A 281 -4.99 20.21 24.57
CA TYR A 281 -5.27 21.40 25.38
C TYR A 281 -6.42 22.23 24.80
N THR A 282 -7.34 22.63 25.67
CA THR A 282 -8.50 23.45 25.30
C THR A 282 -8.10 24.89 24.95
N GLY A 283 -8.90 25.56 24.13
CA GLY A 283 -8.72 26.99 23.83
C GLY A 283 -7.58 27.31 22.85
N LEU A 284 -7.05 26.29 22.17
CA LEU A 284 -5.99 26.43 21.18
C LEU A 284 -6.53 26.20 19.77
N ASP A 285 -6.10 27.02 18.82
CA ASP A 285 -6.33 26.79 17.38
C ASP A 285 -5.10 26.14 16.75
N ALA A 286 -5.26 24.92 16.25
CA ALA A 286 -4.21 24.18 15.55
C ALA A 286 -3.64 24.97 14.36
N LYS A 287 -4.49 25.66 13.61
CA LYS A 287 -4.07 26.42 12.43
C LYS A 287 -3.22 27.63 12.83
N ALA A 288 -3.61 28.37 13.88
CA ALA A 288 -2.82 29.47 14.43
C ALA A 288 -1.45 29.00 14.94
N ILE A 289 -1.38 27.89 15.70
CA ILE A 289 -0.11 27.33 16.17
C ILE A 289 0.77 26.95 14.98
N LYS A 290 0.23 26.23 13.99
CA LYS A 290 0.99 25.86 12.79
C LYS A 290 1.53 27.09 12.06
N LYS A 291 0.73 28.14 11.86
CA LYS A 291 1.20 29.39 11.24
C LYS A 291 2.36 30.02 12.02
N GLU A 292 2.24 30.11 13.34
CA GLU A 292 3.30 30.64 14.21
C GLU A 292 4.61 29.88 14.03
N TRP A 293 4.56 28.55 14.09
CA TRP A 293 5.76 27.72 14.06
C TRP A 293 6.34 27.54 12.66
N LEU A 294 5.51 27.50 11.61
CA LEU A 294 5.99 27.50 10.24
C LEU A 294 6.72 28.79 9.88
N ALA A 295 6.32 29.94 10.44
CA ALA A 295 7.07 31.19 10.27
C ALA A 295 8.47 31.15 10.91
N LYS A 296 8.70 30.24 11.87
CA LYS A 296 10.00 30.00 12.52
C LYS A 296 10.75 28.80 11.92
N LEU A 297 10.16 28.09 10.95
CA LEU A 297 10.74 26.88 10.37
C LEU A 297 11.91 27.26 9.46
N HIS A 298 13.11 26.79 9.78
CA HIS A 298 14.30 27.03 8.97
C HIS A 298 14.41 26.01 7.83
N ALA A 299 13.44 26.03 6.91
CA ALA A 299 13.43 25.17 5.73
C ALA A 299 12.78 25.85 4.51
N PRO A 300 13.26 25.61 3.28
CA PRO A 300 12.67 26.19 2.06
C PRO A 300 11.19 25.84 1.86
N VAL A 301 10.74 24.70 2.39
CA VAL A 301 9.34 24.22 2.30
C VAL A 301 8.34 25.07 3.10
N ALA A 302 8.81 25.91 4.05
CA ALA A 302 7.97 26.63 4.99
C ALA A 302 6.91 27.53 4.32
N ALA A 303 7.31 28.29 3.28
CA ALA A 303 6.40 29.20 2.59
C ALA A 303 5.26 28.46 1.87
N ALA A 304 5.56 27.33 1.23
CA ALA A 304 4.57 26.48 0.59
C ALA A 304 3.63 25.84 1.63
N ALA A 305 4.17 25.36 2.76
CA ALA A 305 3.36 24.82 3.85
C ALA A 305 2.41 25.88 4.47
N LEU A 306 2.87 27.13 4.62
CA LEU A 306 2.02 28.25 5.05
C LEU A 306 0.87 28.50 4.07
N LYS A 307 1.16 28.48 2.76
CA LYS A 307 0.15 28.64 1.71
C LYS A 307 -0.91 27.53 1.77
N LEU A 308 -0.49 26.27 2.00
CA LEU A 308 -1.44 25.15 2.12
C LEU A 308 -2.35 25.25 3.35
N LEU A 309 -1.96 25.92 4.44
CA LEU A 309 -2.87 26.14 5.57
C LEU A 309 -4.08 27.01 5.18
N ASP A 310 -3.92 27.90 4.21
CA ASP A 310 -4.98 28.81 3.74
C ASP A 310 -5.67 28.32 2.48
N ASN A 311 -4.92 27.68 1.57
CA ASN A 311 -5.43 27.05 0.37
C ASN A 311 -4.87 25.62 0.22
N PRO A 312 -5.52 24.62 0.85
CA PRO A 312 -5.05 23.23 0.81
C PRO A 312 -4.98 22.60 -0.59
N GLU A 313 -5.68 23.19 -1.56
CA GLU A 313 -5.78 22.72 -2.95
C GLU A 313 -4.78 23.42 -3.90
N ASP A 314 -3.90 24.27 -3.37
CA ASP A 314 -2.93 24.99 -4.18
C ASP A 314 -1.93 24.02 -4.85
N ASN A 315 -1.93 23.98 -6.18
CA ASN A 315 -1.18 22.99 -6.96
C ASN A 315 0.34 23.14 -6.77
N ASP A 316 0.85 24.36 -6.80
CA ASP A 316 2.30 24.63 -6.68
C ASP A 316 2.80 24.34 -5.26
N ALA A 317 2.02 24.71 -4.24
CA ALA A 317 2.37 24.41 -2.86
C ALA A 317 2.28 22.91 -2.57
N ASN A 318 1.27 22.20 -3.08
CA ASN A 318 1.19 20.74 -2.97
C ASN A 318 2.37 20.05 -3.69
N THR A 319 2.81 20.60 -4.82
CA THR A 319 4.02 20.10 -5.52
C THR A 319 5.25 20.26 -4.65
N THR A 320 5.44 21.43 -4.05
CA THR A 320 6.60 21.74 -3.21
C THR A 320 6.63 20.88 -1.94
N VAL A 321 5.50 20.85 -1.21
CA VAL A 321 5.41 20.16 0.08
C VAL A 321 5.36 18.64 -0.11
N GLY A 322 4.61 18.16 -1.10
CA GLY A 322 4.52 16.73 -1.43
C GLY A 322 5.89 16.15 -1.81
N LYS A 323 6.66 16.83 -2.65
CA LYS A 323 8.04 16.40 -2.99
C LYS A 323 8.96 16.42 -1.78
N TRP A 324 8.86 17.43 -0.91
CA TRP A 324 9.64 17.46 0.33
C TRP A 324 9.32 16.25 1.24
N PHE A 325 8.04 15.91 1.42
CA PHE A 325 7.65 14.74 2.21
C PHE A 325 8.18 13.44 1.60
N ALA A 326 8.08 13.27 0.28
CA ALA A 326 8.57 12.08 -0.42
C ALA A 326 10.10 11.96 -0.39
N LEU A 327 10.81 13.02 -0.77
CA LEU A 327 12.23 12.95 -1.12
C LEU A 327 13.14 13.24 0.07
N ASP A 328 12.81 14.26 0.86
CA ASP A 328 13.61 14.70 2.00
C ASP A 328 13.22 13.99 3.30
N ALA A 329 11.92 13.82 3.54
CA ALA A 329 11.41 13.26 4.80
C ALA A 329 11.12 11.75 4.76
N ARG A 330 11.12 11.12 3.56
CA ARG A 330 10.77 9.70 3.35
C ARG A 330 9.42 9.30 3.95
N ARG A 331 8.48 10.24 3.94
CA ARG A 331 7.15 10.16 4.53
C ARG A 331 6.10 10.08 3.42
N TRP A 332 6.03 8.90 2.82
CA TRP A 332 5.25 8.65 1.61
C TRP A 332 3.74 8.80 1.83
N ASP A 333 3.19 8.33 2.95
CA ASP A 333 1.76 8.46 3.25
C ASP A 333 1.29 9.92 3.20
N GLU A 334 2.06 10.83 3.80
CA GLU A 334 1.80 12.26 3.71
C GLU A 334 2.00 12.80 2.29
N ALA A 335 3.12 12.42 1.65
CA ALA A 335 3.49 12.90 0.33
C ALA A 335 2.43 12.58 -0.72
N LEU A 336 1.95 11.33 -0.76
CA LEU A 336 1.02 10.82 -1.77
C LEU A 336 -0.26 11.66 -1.82
N SER A 337 -0.82 11.98 -0.66
CA SER A 337 -2.05 12.80 -0.56
C SER A 337 -1.85 14.18 -1.17
N MET A 338 -0.64 14.77 -1.07
CA MET A 338 -0.33 16.06 -1.70
C MET A 338 0.00 15.91 -3.19
N LEU A 339 0.76 14.88 -3.55
CA LEU A 339 1.15 14.58 -4.92
C LEU A 339 -0.07 14.24 -5.81
N ALA A 340 -1.16 13.73 -5.25
CA ALA A 340 -2.43 13.55 -5.96
C ALA A 340 -3.10 14.88 -6.40
N HIS A 341 -2.74 16.01 -5.80
CA HIS A 341 -3.30 17.34 -6.11
C HIS A 341 -2.43 18.17 -7.06
N VAL A 342 -1.30 17.64 -7.53
CA VAL A 342 -0.39 18.40 -8.41
C VAL A 342 -0.89 18.37 -9.85
N SER A 343 -0.56 19.40 -10.63
CA SER A 343 -0.91 19.45 -12.05
C SER A 343 -0.04 18.54 -12.93
N ASP A 344 1.19 18.22 -12.48
CA ASP A 344 2.10 17.35 -13.22
C ASP A 344 1.64 15.89 -13.17
N ALA A 345 1.12 15.40 -14.30
CA ALA A 345 0.62 14.03 -14.45
C ALA A 345 1.67 12.96 -14.12
N VAL A 346 2.96 13.26 -14.28
CA VAL A 346 4.06 12.30 -14.00
C VAL A 346 4.15 12.01 -12.51
N TRP A 347 3.85 12.99 -11.65
CA TRP A 347 3.78 12.82 -10.19
C TRP A 347 2.40 12.38 -9.72
N LYS A 348 1.35 12.94 -10.33
CA LYS A 348 -0.04 12.69 -9.93
C LYS A 348 -0.46 11.24 -10.15
N LYS A 349 -0.20 10.68 -11.33
CA LYS A 349 -0.66 9.33 -11.70
C LYS A 349 -0.17 8.22 -10.74
N PRO A 350 1.14 8.07 -10.46
CA PRO A 350 1.59 7.06 -9.51
C PRO A 350 1.06 7.33 -8.09
N ALA A 351 0.95 8.60 -7.67
CA ALA A 351 0.39 8.93 -6.36
C ALA A 351 -1.08 8.51 -6.21
N GLU A 352 -1.93 8.81 -7.19
CA GLU A 352 -3.35 8.39 -7.18
C GLU A 352 -3.52 6.87 -7.23
N MET A 353 -2.67 6.19 -8.01
CA MET A 353 -2.70 4.73 -8.11
C MET A 353 -2.28 4.07 -6.80
N GLU A 354 -1.22 4.56 -6.15
CA GLU A 354 -0.79 4.04 -4.85
C GLU A 354 -1.82 4.25 -3.76
N LEU A 355 -2.39 5.44 -3.69
CA LEU A 355 -3.48 5.75 -2.77
C LEU A 355 -4.70 4.85 -3.01
N ALA A 356 -4.90 4.34 -4.23
CA ALA A 356 -5.93 3.36 -4.54
C ALA A 356 -5.62 1.92 -4.11
N VAL A 357 -4.46 1.68 -3.52
CA VAL A 357 -4.03 0.39 -2.96
C VAL A 357 -4.07 -0.72 -4.02
N PRO A 358 -3.11 -0.74 -4.96
CA PRO A 358 -3.15 -1.66 -6.09
C PRO A 358 -3.02 -3.13 -5.64
N ALA A 359 -3.97 -3.96 -6.04
CA ALA A 359 -4.08 -5.34 -5.57
C ALA A 359 -3.39 -6.37 -6.49
N GLY A 360 -3.33 -6.11 -7.80
CA GLY A 360 -2.79 -7.05 -8.79
C GLY A 360 -1.31 -6.82 -9.13
N PRO A 361 -0.55 -7.88 -9.52
CA PRO A 361 0.87 -7.75 -9.85
C PRO A 361 1.13 -6.79 -11.01
N GLY A 362 0.23 -6.72 -12.00
CA GLY A 362 0.32 -5.76 -13.11
C GLY A 362 0.15 -4.30 -12.67
N GLN A 363 -0.78 -4.02 -11.75
CA GLN A 363 -0.99 -2.66 -11.22
C GLN A 363 0.17 -2.23 -10.32
N ARG A 364 0.67 -3.14 -9.47
CA ARG A 364 1.86 -2.90 -8.65
C ARG A 364 3.11 -2.68 -9.50
N LEU A 365 3.23 -3.40 -10.62
CA LEU A 365 4.29 -3.19 -11.59
C LEU A 365 4.18 -1.81 -12.25
N GLU A 366 3.01 -1.41 -12.71
CA GLU A 366 2.79 -0.07 -13.27
C GLU A 366 3.15 1.03 -12.25
N LEU A 367 2.81 0.81 -10.97
CA LEU A 367 3.17 1.73 -9.89
C LEU A 367 4.68 1.83 -9.66
N ALA A 368 5.34 0.67 -9.56
CA ALA A 368 6.78 0.61 -9.40
C ALA A 368 7.50 1.27 -10.59
N ASP A 369 7.03 1.05 -11.81
CA ASP A 369 7.54 1.69 -13.03
C ASP A 369 7.39 3.22 -12.96
N GLY A 370 6.25 3.72 -12.51
CA GLY A 370 6.01 5.17 -12.36
C GLY A 370 6.99 5.85 -11.40
N TRP A 371 7.26 5.24 -10.24
CA TRP A 371 8.25 5.77 -9.28
C TRP A 371 9.68 5.60 -9.78
N TYR A 372 9.98 4.49 -10.44
CA TYR A 372 11.28 4.22 -11.04
C TYR A 372 11.65 5.25 -12.11
N ASP A 373 10.71 5.57 -13.01
CA ASP A 373 10.91 6.52 -14.11
C ASP A 373 11.10 7.95 -13.63
N LEU A 374 10.46 8.34 -12.52
CA LEU A 374 10.77 9.59 -11.82
C LEU A 374 12.23 9.57 -11.31
N GLY A 375 12.67 8.46 -10.74
CA GLY A 375 14.04 8.29 -10.24
C GLY A 375 15.10 8.34 -11.35
N LEU A 376 14.80 7.88 -12.57
CA LEU A 376 15.70 8.02 -13.72
C LEU A 376 16.02 9.48 -14.05
N LYS A 377 15.08 10.39 -13.80
CA LYS A 377 15.24 11.83 -14.05
C LYS A 377 15.81 12.59 -12.85
N ALA A 378 15.87 11.94 -11.69
CA ALA A 378 16.38 12.50 -10.45
C ALA A 378 17.89 12.24 -10.27
N LYS A 379 18.49 12.91 -9.29
CA LYS A 379 19.89 12.73 -8.88
C LYS A 379 19.98 12.57 -7.37
N ASP A 380 21.09 12.00 -6.91
CA ASP A 380 21.48 11.96 -5.51
C ASP A 380 20.35 11.49 -4.59
N GLN A 381 20.10 12.19 -3.49
CA GLN A 381 19.09 11.88 -2.48
C GLN A 381 17.66 11.76 -3.06
N ALA A 382 17.31 12.52 -4.10
CA ALA A 382 15.98 12.43 -4.71
C ALA A 382 15.82 11.11 -5.49
N LYS A 383 16.88 10.68 -6.19
CA LYS A 383 16.88 9.38 -6.88
C LYS A 383 16.80 8.25 -5.87
N GLU A 384 17.55 8.34 -4.77
CA GLU A 384 17.50 7.35 -3.68
C GLU A 384 16.08 7.20 -3.14
N ALA A 385 15.37 8.29 -2.86
CA ALA A 385 14.00 8.24 -2.36
C ALA A 385 13.05 7.50 -3.30
N LEU A 386 13.06 7.91 -4.56
CA LEU A 386 12.16 7.36 -5.57
C LEU A 386 12.44 5.89 -5.82
N TRP A 387 13.71 5.50 -5.86
CA TRP A 387 14.10 4.11 -6.10
C TRP A 387 13.91 3.22 -4.89
N GLU A 388 14.15 3.70 -3.67
CA GLU A 388 13.79 2.98 -2.45
C GLU A 388 12.28 2.67 -2.41
N HIS A 389 11.45 3.67 -2.73
CA HIS A 389 10.00 3.49 -2.78
C HIS A 389 9.55 2.56 -3.91
N ALA A 390 10.15 2.70 -5.10
CA ALA A 390 9.88 1.79 -6.22
C ALA A 390 10.29 0.34 -5.91
N LEU A 391 11.38 0.13 -5.18
CA LEU A 391 11.89 -1.20 -4.83
C LEU A 391 10.88 -1.98 -3.99
N ALA A 392 10.21 -1.33 -3.03
CA ALA A 392 9.16 -1.95 -2.23
C ALA A 392 8.02 -2.49 -3.15
N TRP A 393 7.56 -1.67 -4.10
CA TRP A 393 6.53 -2.05 -5.05
C TRP A 393 6.98 -3.13 -6.05
N TYR A 394 8.23 -3.09 -6.51
CA TYR A 394 8.77 -4.16 -7.36
C TYR A 394 8.82 -5.51 -6.65
N ARG A 395 9.21 -5.54 -5.37
CA ARG A 395 9.22 -6.77 -4.57
C ARG A 395 7.82 -7.36 -4.40
N GLU A 396 6.83 -6.51 -4.16
CA GLU A 396 5.42 -6.89 -4.08
C GLU A 396 4.83 -7.35 -5.42
N ALA A 397 5.28 -6.77 -6.54
CA ALA A 397 4.85 -7.18 -7.87
C ALA A 397 5.49 -8.52 -8.30
N ALA A 398 6.77 -8.72 -8.00
CA ALA A 398 7.57 -9.86 -8.46
C ALA A 398 6.95 -11.22 -8.12
N ALA A 399 6.29 -11.34 -6.96
CA ALA A 399 5.65 -12.58 -6.51
C ALA A 399 4.58 -13.12 -7.48
N GLY A 400 3.96 -12.26 -8.29
CA GLY A 400 2.89 -12.64 -9.23
C GLY A 400 3.26 -12.50 -10.71
N LEU A 401 4.51 -12.19 -11.04
CA LEU A 401 4.95 -11.99 -12.43
C LEU A 401 5.63 -13.24 -13.01
N THR A 402 5.45 -13.46 -14.31
CA THR A 402 6.08 -14.56 -15.05
C THR A 402 6.69 -14.05 -16.37
N GLY A 403 7.52 -14.88 -17.01
CA GLY A 403 8.11 -14.59 -18.31
C GLY A 403 8.97 -13.33 -18.34
N LEU A 404 8.89 -12.57 -19.45
CA LEU A 404 9.72 -11.39 -19.69
C LEU A 404 9.57 -10.30 -18.63
N SER A 405 8.36 -10.12 -18.08
CA SER A 405 8.10 -9.14 -17.03
C SER A 405 8.85 -9.46 -15.75
N ALA A 406 8.90 -10.74 -15.35
CA ALA A 406 9.67 -11.19 -14.18
C ALA A 406 11.17 -10.93 -14.37
N THR A 407 11.72 -11.24 -15.55
CA THR A 407 13.13 -10.97 -15.88
C THR A 407 13.45 -9.48 -15.79
N ARG A 408 12.61 -8.62 -16.39
CA ARG A 408 12.81 -7.16 -16.35
C ARG A 408 12.79 -6.61 -14.92
N VAL A 409 11.84 -7.06 -14.10
CA VAL A 409 11.72 -6.62 -12.70
C VAL A 409 12.94 -7.07 -11.89
N ALA A 410 13.42 -8.30 -12.06
CA ALA A 410 14.63 -8.76 -11.39
C ALA A 410 15.86 -7.89 -11.73
N THR A 411 16.01 -7.47 -12.99
CA THR A 411 17.06 -6.54 -13.42
C THR A 411 16.91 -5.17 -12.75
N ARG A 412 15.70 -4.60 -12.70
CA ARG A 412 15.47 -3.29 -12.07
C ARG A 412 15.69 -3.31 -10.56
N ILE A 413 15.24 -4.36 -9.87
CA ILE A 413 15.52 -4.57 -8.44
C ILE A 413 17.03 -4.54 -8.20
N THR A 414 17.77 -5.28 -9.04
CA THR A 414 19.23 -5.33 -8.97
C THR A 414 19.87 -3.95 -9.16
N GLU A 415 19.47 -3.21 -10.19
CA GLU A 415 19.98 -1.86 -10.48
C GLU A 415 19.74 -0.90 -9.30
N ILE A 416 18.55 -0.97 -8.69
CA ILE A 416 18.21 -0.15 -7.53
C ILE A 416 19.07 -0.54 -6.32
N GLU A 417 19.17 -1.83 -6.01
CA GLU A 417 19.96 -2.33 -4.87
C GLU A 417 21.45 -1.99 -4.99
N ASP A 418 22.00 -1.94 -6.21
CA ASP A 418 23.38 -1.54 -6.45
C ASP A 418 23.57 -0.02 -6.22
N PHE A 419 22.54 0.79 -6.52
CA PHE A 419 22.57 2.25 -6.34
C PHE A 419 22.34 2.70 -4.88
N LEU A 420 21.35 2.13 -4.18
CA LEU A 420 20.95 2.60 -2.86
C LEU A 420 22.07 2.45 -1.82
N PRO A 421 22.26 3.42 -0.91
CA PRO A 421 23.27 3.32 0.13
C PRO A 421 22.89 2.23 1.16
N LEU A 422 23.89 1.62 1.79
CA LEU A 422 23.70 0.64 2.86
C LEU A 422 23.50 1.35 4.21
N VAL A 423 22.36 2.03 4.36
CA VAL A 423 21.93 2.69 5.61
C VAL A 423 20.73 1.91 6.17
N ASP A 424 20.64 1.75 7.49
CA ASP A 424 19.54 1.03 8.18
C ASP A 424 19.34 -0.42 7.68
N VAL A 425 20.45 -1.12 7.48
CA VAL A 425 20.50 -2.48 6.94
C VAL A 425 19.82 -3.48 7.90
N ASP A 426 18.89 -4.30 7.38
CA ASP A 426 18.48 -5.52 8.09
C ASP A 426 19.58 -6.57 7.99
N TRP A 427 20.45 -6.58 9.00
CA TRP A 427 21.60 -7.47 9.09
C TRP A 427 21.24 -8.96 9.12
N ASN A 428 19.98 -9.32 9.43
CA ASN A 428 19.52 -10.70 9.42
C ASN A 428 18.96 -11.16 8.07
N ALA A 429 18.69 -10.22 7.16
CA ALA A 429 18.10 -10.46 5.85
C ALA A 429 18.93 -9.83 4.71
N LEU A 430 20.24 -9.71 4.94
CA LEU A 430 21.18 -9.14 3.98
C LEU A 430 21.23 -9.97 2.68
N THR A 431 21.26 -9.33 1.51
CA THR A 431 21.56 -10.02 0.25
C THR A 431 23.06 -10.21 0.06
N ALA A 432 23.47 -11.22 -0.72
CA ALA A 432 24.90 -11.44 -1.04
C ALA A 432 25.55 -10.18 -1.64
N ARG A 433 24.82 -9.45 -2.50
CA ARG A 433 25.30 -8.20 -3.10
C ARG A 433 25.52 -7.09 -2.06
N GLN A 434 24.58 -6.91 -1.14
CA GLN A 434 24.75 -5.98 -0.03
C GLN A 434 25.95 -6.36 0.83
N TRP A 435 26.14 -7.65 1.10
CA TRP A 435 27.32 -8.14 1.83
C TRP A 435 28.63 -7.81 1.13
N GLU A 436 28.70 -7.98 -0.19
CA GLU A 436 29.91 -7.67 -0.96
C GLU A 436 30.27 -6.17 -0.90
N ARG A 437 29.25 -5.30 -0.89
CA ARG A 437 29.42 -3.83 -0.77
C ARG A 437 29.88 -3.37 0.63
N LEU A 438 29.83 -4.22 1.66
CA LEU A 438 30.35 -3.89 3.00
C LEU A 438 31.87 -3.64 2.96
N ARG A 439 32.30 -2.49 3.50
CA ARG A 439 33.70 -2.02 3.49
C ARG A 439 34.54 -2.69 4.60
N ALA A 440 34.72 -4.00 4.51
CA ALA A 440 35.61 -4.77 5.38
C ALA A 440 36.18 -5.98 4.63
N PRO A 441 37.40 -6.43 4.96
CA PRO A 441 37.95 -7.65 4.39
C PRO A 441 37.13 -8.86 4.86
N ALA A 442 36.92 -9.81 3.95
CA ALA A 442 36.29 -11.08 4.26
C ALA A 442 37.28 -12.03 4.96
N LYS A 443 36.83 -12.70 6.01
CA LYS A 443 37.54 -13.78 6.69
C LYS A 443 36.76 -15.08 6.56
N THR A 444 37.42 -16.12 6.08
CA THR A 444 36.83 -17.45 5.91
C THR A 444 36.94 -18.25 7.20
N VAL A 445 35.81 -18.82 7.65
CA VAL A 445 35.75 -19.69 8.83
C VAL A 445 35.35 -21.09 8.36
N SER A 446 36.28 -22.04 8.47
CA SER A 446 36.00 -23.45 8.19
C SER A 446 35.27 -24.09 9.35
N VAL A 447 34.27 -24.93 9.05
CA VAL A 447 33.56 -25.73 10.07
C VAL A 447 34.50 -26.69 10.83
N GLN A 448 35.68 -26.98 10.28
CA GLN A 448 36.68 -27.86 10.88
C GLN A 448 37.67 -27.15 11.79
N ALA A 449 37.73 -25.83 11.74
CA ALA A 449 38.72 -25.06 12.50
C ALA A 449 38.15 -24.66 13.86
N ASP A 450 38.87 -25.03 14.92
CA ASP A 450 38.62 -24.52 16.26
C ASP A 450 39.35 -23.17 16.41
N HIS A 451 38.60 -22.11 16.77
CA HIS A 451 39.14 -20.77 17.09
C HIS A 451 39.95 -20.08 15.98
N VAL A 452 39.33 -19.84 14.82
CA VAL A 452 39.90 -18.99 13.76
C VAL A 452 40.11 -17.57 14.28
N PRO A 453 41.35 -17.06 14.45
CA PRO A 453 41.57 -15.74 15.04
C PRO A 453 40.98 -14.65 14.17
N ALA A 454 40.22 -13.70 14.74
CA ALA A 454 39.68 -12.57 14.00
C ALA A 454 40.77 -11.55 13.63
N GLY A 455 41.85 -11.48 14.42
CA GLY A 455 42.90 -10.45 14.30
C GLY A 455 42.54 -9.16 15.04
N LEU A 456 41.63 -9.23 16.01
CA LEU A 456 41.12 -8.10 16.80
C LEU A 456 41.13 -8.48 18.29
N THR A 457 41.43 -7.51 19.15
CA THR A 457 41.22 -7.60 20.61
C THR A 457 40.30 -6.45 21.02
N LEU A 458 39.21 -6.76 21.71
CA LEU A 458 38.26 -5.76 22.19
C LEU A 458 38.68 -5.22 23.55
N ALA A 459 38.63 -3.89 23.70
CA ALA A 459 38.72 -3.21 24.99
C ALA A 459 37.34 -3.09 25.66
N ALA A 460 37.32 -2.87 26.97
CA ALA A 460 36.07 -2.66 27.72
C ALA A 460 35.23 -1.53 27.10
N GLY A 461 33.97 -1.84 26.77
CA GLY A 461 33.03 -0.90 26.13
C GLY A 461 33.17 -0.76 24.61
N GLN A 462 34.17 -1.37 23.98
CA GLN A 462 34.31 -1.36 22.53
C GLN A 462 33.31 -2.33 21.88
N LYS A 463 32.64 -1.87 20.81
CA LYS A 463 31.68 -2.65 20.03
C LYS A 463 32.12 -2.81 18.58
N VAL A 464 31.90 -3.99 18.03
CA VAL A 464 32.03 -4.25 16.58
C VAL A 464 30.88 -5.12 16.12
N ARG A 465 30.57 -5.09 14.82
CA ARG A 465 29.54 -5.91 14.20
C ARG A 465 30.19 -7.01 13.37
N VAL A 466 29.84 -8.25 13.67
CA VAL A 466 30.24 -9.45 12.94
C VAL A 466 29.12 -9.81 11.97
N VAL A 467 29.42 -9.83 10.67
CA VAL A 467 28.43 -10.05 9.60
C VAL A 467 28.80 -11.27 8.76
N PRO A 468 28.17 -12.43 9.00
CA PRO A 468 28.35 -13.62 8.17
C PRO A 468 27.77 -13.42 6.76
N HIS A 469 28.34 -14.10 5.77
CA HIS A 469 27.80 -14.10 4.41
C HIS A 469 26.42 -14.79 4.40
N PRO A 470 25.39 -14.16 3.79
CA PRO A 470 24.01 -14.59 3.97
C PRO A 470 23.66 -15.90 3.23
N THR A 471 24.47 -16.33 2.27
CA THR A 471 24.22 -17.56 1.48
C THR A 471 25.30 -18.61 1.66
N ASP A 472 26.33 -18.36 2.49
CA ASP A 472 27.35 -19.38 2.76
C ASP A 472 26.77 -20.44 3.69
N THR A 473 27.14 -21.70 3.47
CA THR A 473 26.63 -22.83 4.24
C THR A 473 27.75 -23.84 4.52
N TRP A 474 27.55 -24.65 5.55
CA TRP A 474 28.35 -25.85 5.78
C TRP A 474 27.44 -27.05 6.10
N SER A 475 27.97 -28.24 5.89
CA SER A 475 27.27 -29.52 6.05
C SER A 475 27.78 -30.27 7.27
N LEU A 476 26.85 -30.91 7.98
CA LEU A 476 27.07 -31.64 9.23
C LEU A 476 26.42 -33.01 9.13
N ALA A 477 27.14 -34.06 9.51
CA ALA A 477 26.62 -35.41 9.57
C ALA A 477 27.17 -36.21 10.78
N GLY A 478 26.27 -36.90 11.50
CA GLY A 478 26.60 -37.73 12.65
C GLY A 478 25.40 -38.01 13.56
N PHE A 479 25.33 -39.22 14.13
CA PHE A 479 24.27 -39.68 15.06
C PHE A 479 22.84 -39.25 14.67
N GLY A 480 22.41 -39.58 13.45
CA GLY A 480 21.07 -39.27 12.94
C GLY A 480 20.87 -37.84 12.42
N ILE A 481 21.90 -36.99 12.48
CA ILE A 481 21.90 -35.66 11.85
C ILE A 481 22.52 -35.76 10.46
N GLN A 482 21.85 -35.19 9.45
CA GLN A 482 22.40 -34.89 8.13
C GLN A 482 21.77 -33.58 7.66
N ALA A 483 22.53 -32.48 7.77
CA ALA A 483 22.01 -31.14 7.52
C ALA A 483 23.04 -30.26 6.80
N THR A 484 22.54 -29.39 5.93
CA THR A 484 23.28 -28.24 5.40
C THR A 484 22.66 -27.00 6.01
N VAL A 485 23.48 -26.20 6.70
CA VAL A 485 23.02 -25.08 7.52
C VAL A 485 23.81 -23.82 7.21
N ASP A 486 23.17 -22.67 7.42
CA ASP A 486 23.82 -21.36 7.39
C ASP A 486 24.48 -21.05 8.76
N TRP A 487 24.92 -19.80 8.93
CA TRP A 487 25.55 -19.33 10.15
C TRP A 487 24.66 -19.42 11.41
N LYS A 488 23.34 -19.53 11.27
CA LYS A 488 22.40 -19.68 12.40
C LYS A 488 22.36 -21.12 12.93
N GLY A 489 22.86 -22.08 12.16
CA GLY A 489 22.87 -23.50 12.51
C GLY A 489 21.54 -24.19 12.24
N TYR A 490 21.40 -25.41 12.76
CA TYR A 490 20.26 -26.27 12.48
C TYR A 490 19.03 -25.90 13.32
N THR A 491 18.27 -24.91 12.87
CA THR A 491 17.14 -24.33 13.62
C THR A 491 15.89 -25.22 13.73
N GLN A 492 15.83 -26.32 12.96
CA GLN A 492 14.74 -27.30 13.03
C GLN A 492 14.79 -28.20 14.28
N VAL A 493 15.94 -28.23 14.96
CA VAL A 493 16.11 -28.91 16.25
C VAL A 493 16.33 -27.89 17.37
N GLY A 494 16.00 -28.29 18.59
CA GLY A 494 16.22 -27.46 19.77
C GLY A 494 17.68 -27.07 19.96
N LYS A 495 17.90 -25.93 20.61
CA LYS A 495 19.24 -25.50 21.03
C LYS A 495 19.84 -26.51 22.01
N GLN A 496 21.17 -26.62 21.99
CA GLN A 496 21.93 -27.32 23.02
C GLN A 496 22.72 -26.28 23.82
N GLY A 497 22.31 -26.05 25.07
CA GLY A 497 22.71 -24.84 25.78
C GLY A 497 22.17 -23.60 25.06
N ASP A 498 23.04 -22.64 24.75
CA ASP A 498 22.66 -21.35 24.15
C ASP A 498 22.69 -21.34 22.60
N HIS A 499 23.17 -22.41 21.97
CA HIS A 499 23.48 -22.44 20.53
C HIS A 499 22.77 -23.58 19.78
N TYR A 500 22.46 -23.35 18.49
CA TYR A 500 22.03 -24.41 17.59
C TYR A 500 23.24 -25.20 17.09
N ILE A 501 23.07 -26.51 16.90
CA ILE A 501 24.10 -27.36 16.27
C ILE A 501 24.43 -26.79 14.89
N GLY A 502 25.70 -26.53 14.63
CA GLY A 502 26.18 -25.92 13.41
C GLY A 502 26.17 -24.39 13.37
N ALA A 503 25.79 -23.71 14.44
CA ALA A 503 25.82 -22.24 14.45
C ALA A 503 27.27 -21.72 14.42
N LEU A 504 27.50 -20.63 13.70
CA LEU A 504 28.74 -19.86 13.82
C LEU A 504 28.77 -19.19 15.20
N ILE A 505 29.87 -19.37 15.93
CA ILE A 505 30.11 -18.76 17.24
C ILE A 505 31.24 -17.74 17.12
N VAL A 506 31.10 -16.65 17.87
CA VAL A 506 32.16 -15.67 18.12
C VAL A 506 32.64 -15.83 19.56
N TYR A 507 33.94 -16.00 19.76
CA TYR A 507 34.58 -15.99 21.06
C TYR A 507 35.13 -14.60 21.33
N VAL A 508 34.86 -14.04 22.52
CA VAL A 508 35.42 -12.78 23.01
C VAL A 508 36.08 -13.05 24.36
N GLY A 509 37.40 -13.23 24.36
CA GLY A 509 38.10 -13.76 25.53
C GLY A 509 37.57 -15.16 25.87
N ASN A 510 36.97 -15.31 27.05
CA ASN A 510 36.39 -16.58 27.51
C ASN A 510 34.87 -16.68 27.25
N ALA A 511 34.23 -15.62 26.73
CA ALA A 511 32.80 -15.60 26.47
C ALA A 511 32.49 -16.07 25.04
N THR A 512 31.34 -16.73 24.86
CA THR A 512 30.80 -17.16 23.57
C THR A 512 29.52 -16.39 23.25
N VAL A 513 29.46 -15.76 22.08
CA VAL A 513 28.31 -14.97 21.61
C VAL A 513 27.99 -15.32 20.17
N ALA A 514 26.75 -15.02 19.75
CA ALA A 514 26.34 -15.15 18.35
C ALA A 514 26.90 -14.00 17.49
N PRO A 515 27.01 -14.17 16.16
CA PRO A 515 27.30 -13.08 15.23
C PRO A 515 26.26 -11.96 15.35
N GLY A 516 26.69 -10.72 15.14
CA GLY A 516 25.91 -9.50 15.39
C GLY A 516 26.79 -8.42 16.01
N VAL A 517 26.20 -7.52 16.78
CA VAL A 517 26.97 -6.57 17.60
C VAL A 517 27.55 -7.31 18.80
N ILE A 518 28.87 -7.36 18.89
CA ILE A 518 29.60 -7.99 19.99
C ILE A 518 30.27 -6.92 20.85
N GLU A 519 30.32 -7.19 22.15
CA GLU A 519 31.01 -6.39 23.15
C GLU A 519 31.73 -7.32 24.15
N GLY A 520 32.72 -6.79 24.87
CA GLY A 520 33.47 -7.55 25.87
C GLY A 520 34.93 -7.15 25.91
N THR A 521 35.77 -7.97 26.55
CA THR A 521 37.21 -7.72 26.63
C THR A 521 37.99 -8.99 26.32
N GLY A 522 38.93 -8.89 25.38
CA GLY A 522 39.79 -10.02 25.00
C GLY A 522 39.90 -10.22 23.49
N ALA A 523 40.71 -11.20 23.11
CA ALA A 523 40.92 -11.57 21.71
C ALA A 523 39.63 -12.15 21.11
N VAL A 524 39.33 -11.76 19.87
CA VAL A 524 38.17 -12.24 19.12
C VAL A 524 38.59 -13.41 18.22
N SER A 525 37.81 -14.50 18.22
CA SER A 525 37.98 -15.63 17.30
C SER A 525 36.63 -16.22 16.89
N PHE A 526 36.61 -17.04 15.84
CA PHE A 526 35.41 -17.67 15.28
C PHE A 526 35.51 -19.19 15.34
N GLY A 527 34.37 -19.86 15.40
CA GLY A 527 34.30 -21.31 15.25
C GLY A 527 32.88 -21.79 15.00
N ALA A 528 32.71 -23.09 14.78
CA ALA A 528 31.39 -23.70 14.64
C ALA A 528 30.98 -24.38 15.96
N TYR A 529 29.73 -24.23 16.37
CA TYR A 529 29.18 -25.03 17.45
C TYR A 529 28.85 -26.43 16.95
N HIS A 530 29.56 -27.46 17.40
CA HIS A 530 29.15 -28.83 17.10
C HIS A 530 29.48 -29.80 18.25
N PRO A 531 28.56 -30.70 18.63
CA PRO A 531 28.84 -31.76 19.59
C PRO A 531 29.81 -32.81 19.05
N ALA A 532 30.49 -33.53 19.95
CA ALA A 532 31.46 -34.56 19.57
C ALA A 532 30.89 -35.70 18.70
N PHE A 533 29.57 -35.93 18.74
CA PHE A 533 28.91 -36.94 17.91
C PHE A 533 28.72 -36.52 16.43
N VAL A 534 28.97 -35.25 16.09
CA VAL A 534 28.99 -34.77 14.70
C VAL A 534 30.36 -35.09 14.09
N ALA A 535 30.44 -36.25 13.42
CA ALA A 535 31.70 -36.82 12.96
C ALA A 535 32.18 -36.23 11.62
N ALA A 536 31.26 -35.99 10.69
CA ALA A 536 31.57 -35.47 9.37
C ALA A 536 31.10 -34.01 9.23
N LYS A 537 32.01 -33.13 8.80
CA LYS A 537 31.75 -31.70 8.64
C LYS A 537 32.58 -31.12 7.50
N ALA A 538 31.94 -30.33 6.64
CA ALA A 538 32.58 -29.71 5.48
C ALA A 538 31.90 -28.38 5.12
N GLY A 539 32.67 -27.42 4.61
CA GLY A 539 32.17 -26.11 4.21
C GLY A 539 32.74 -24.98 5.06
N GLU A 540 32.48 -23.75 4.61
CA GLU A 540 33.06 -22.55 5.15
C GLU A 540 32.05 -21.41 5.12
N ILE A 541 32.14 -20.51 6.08
CA ILE A 541 31.34 -19.29 6.14
C ILE A 541 32.27 -18.10 6.14
N ARG A 542 32.09 -17.19 5.17
CA ARG A 542 32.82 -15.91 5.14
C ARG A 542 32.17 -14.93 6.10
N VAL A 543 33.00 -14.12 6.76
CA VAL A 543 32.59 -13.15 7.78
C VAL A 543 33.30 -11.83 7.55
N LYS A 544 32.58 -10.71 7.66
CA LYS A 544 33.14 -9.35 7.70
C LYS A 544 32.96 -8.75 9.10
N ILE A 545 33.92 -7.94 9.54
CA ILE A 545 33.86 -7.22 10.82
C ILE A 545 33.81 -5.73 10.52
N LEU A 546 32.77 -5.06 11.04
CA LEU A 546 32.53 -3.64 10.85
C LEU A 546 32.61 -2.91 12.20
N PRO A 547 33.04 -1.65 12.24
CA PRO A 547 32.81 -0.82 13.42
C PRO A 547 31.31 -0.64 13.64
N VAL A 548 30.90 -0.54 14.92
CA VAL A 548 29.55 -0.08 15.26
C VAL A 548 29.66 1.43 15.46
N GLU A 549 29.00 2.21 14.61
CA GLU A 549 28.88 3.65 14.83
C GLU A 549 27.90 3.89 15.98
N ASP A 550 28.12 4.93 16.79
CA ASP A 550 27.29 5.30 17.95
C ASP A 550 25.81 5.59 17.61
N GLU A 551 25.42 5.49 16.33
CA GLU A 551 24.11 5.89 15.78
C GLU A 551 23.32 4.74 15.11
N GLU A 552 23.74 3.48 15.22
CA GLU A 552 22.91 2.29 14.85
C GLU A 552 21.90 1.88 15.92
#